data_AF-A0A2P6JSR1-F1
#
_entry.id   AF-A0A2P6JSR1-F1
#
_cell.length_a   1.000
_cell.length_b   1.000
_cell.length_c   1.000
_cell.angle_alpha   90.00
_cell.angle_beta   90.00
_cell.angle_gamma   90.00
#
_symmetry.space_group_name_H-M   'P 1'
#
loop_
_entity.id
_entity.type
_entity.pdbx_description
1 polymer ?
#
loop_
_entity_poly.entity_id
_entity_poly.type
_entity_poly.pdbx_seq_one_letter_code
_entity_poly.pdbx_strand_id
1 'polypeptide(L)' 'MLETTLTQLERLVGELLQQNQSQTESISRLEQELRQLKEENDSLQLAAMEQEEQLGSTLTRLQAILQRSGVSSDA' A
#
# COMPACT_ATOMS: atom_id res chain seq x y z
N MET A 1 -29.76 -39.98 24.05
CA MET A 1 -29.14 -38.80 24.68
C MET A 1 -27.66 -38.68 24.32
N LEU A 2 -26.85 -39.74 24.41
CA LEU A 2 -25.44 -39.71 23.97
C LEU A 2 -25.26 -39.60 22.44
N GLU A 3 -26.05 -40.34 21.66
CA GLU A 3 -26.01 -40.22 20.18
C GLU A 3 -26.40 -38.82 19.71
N THR A 4 -27.43 -38.22 20.31
CA THR A 4 -27.88 -36.86 19.99
C THR A 4 -26.83 -35.80 20.31
N THR A 5 -26.02 -35.99 21.36
CA THR A 5 -24.91 -35.08 21.69
C THR A 5 -23.72 -35.25 20.75
N LEU A 6 -23.44 -36.48 20.29
CA LEU A 6 -22.37 -36.76 19.34
C LEU A 6 -22.66 -36.14 17.97
N THR A 7 -23.89 -36.29 17.46
CA THR A 7 -24.30 -35.68 16.19
C THR A 7 -24.25 -34.14 16.23
N GLN A 8 -24.55 -33.54 17.38
CA GLN A 8 -24.44 -32.08 17.55
C GLN A 8 -22.97 -31.62 17.53
N LEU A 9 -22.07 -32.36 18.16
CA LEU A 9 -20.63 -32.07 18.12
C LEU A 9 -20.06 -32.23 16.70
N GLU A 10 -20.43 -33.28 15.98
CA GLU A 10 -19.99 -33.48 14.59
C GLU A 10 -20.42 -32.32 13.68
N ARG A 11 -21.66 -31.84 13.86
CA ARG A 11 -22.18 -30.69 13.12
C ARG A 11 -21.42 -29.41 13.46
N LEU A 12 -21.19 -29.14 14.75
CA LEU A 12 -20.44 -27.97 15.19
C LEU A 12 -18.99 -28.00 14.69
N VAL A 13 -18.34 -29.17 14.71
CA VAL A 13 -16.99 -29.33 14.16
C VAL A 13 -16.99 -29.07 12.66
N GLY A 14 -18.00 -29.55 11.93
CA GLY A 14 -18.15 -29.25 10.50
C GLY A 14 -18.31 -27.76 10.22
N GLU A 15 -19.16 -27.08 10.99
CA GLU A 15 -19.37 -25.63 10.89
C GLU A 15 -18.08 -24.85 11.21
N LEU A 16 -17.36 -25.24 12.26
CA LEU A 16 -16.08 -24.62 12.64
C LEU A 16 -14.99 -24.83 11.58
N LEU A 17 -14.91 -26.03 10.99
CA LEU A 17 -13.95 -26.31 9.91
C LEU A 17 -14.25 -25.47 8.67
N GLN A 18 -15.54 -25.35 8.30
CA GLN A 18 -15.96 -24.51 7.17
C GLN A 18 -15.65 -23.03 7.44
N GLN A 19 -15.91 -22.55 8.66
CA GLN A 19 -15.61 -21.18 9.05
C GLN A 19 -14.10 -20.91 9.03
N ASN A 20 -13.29 -21.86 9.53
CA ASN A 20 -11.85 -21.72 9.55
C ASN A 20 -11.25 -21.68 8.14
N GLN A 21 -11.78 -22.49 7.21
CA GLN A 21 -11.40 -22.44 5.79
C GLN A 21 -11.72 -21.07 5.17
N SER A 22 -12.95 -20.57 5.38
CA SER A 22 -13.36 -19.25 4.87
C SER A 22 -12.51 -18.11 5.45
N GLN A 23 -12.17 -18.18 6.75
CA GLN A 23 -11.27 -17.22 7.39
C GLN A 23 -9.87 -17.28 6.80
N THR A 24 -9.33 -18.48 6.58
CA THR A 24 -8.00 -18.68 6.00
C THR A 24 -7.92 -18.14 4.58
N GLU A 25 -8.95 -18.39 3.75
CA GLU A 25 -9.06 -17.81 2.42
C GLU A 25 -9.12 -16.28 2.46
N SER A 26 -9.90 -15.72 3.39
CA SER A 26 -10.03 -14.27 3.55
C SER A 26 -8.70 -13.62 3.97
N ILE A 27 -7.98 -14.25 4.90
CA ILE A 27 -6.64 -13.81 5.32
C ILE A 27 -5.70 -13.82 4.13
N SER A 28 -5.66 -14.91 3.36
CA SER A 28 -4.79 -15.02 2.19
C SER A 28 -5.07 -13.94 1.15
N ARG A 29 -6.34 -13.61 0.91
CA ARG A 29 -6.74 -12.51 0.01
C ARG A 29 -6.29 -11.14 0.55
N LEU A 30 -6.56 -10.86 1.82
CA LEU A 30 -6.18 -9.59 2.46
C LEU A 30 -4.66 -9.40 2.48
N GLU A 31 -3.89 -10.46 2.71
CA GLU A 31 -2.42 -10.42 2.65
C GLU A 31 -1.90 -10.15 1.23
N GLN A 32 -2.62 -10.60 0.20
CA GLN A 32 -2.29 -10.31 -1.19
C GLN A 32 -2.60 -8.84 -1.53
N GLU A 33 -3.79 -8.36 -1.18
CA GLU A 33 -4.18 -6.95 -1.36
C GLU A 33 -3.22 -6.01 -0.63
N LEU A 34 -2.84 -6.34 0.60
CA LEU A 34 -1.90 -5.55 1.39
C LEU A 34 -0.50 -5.51 0.76
N ARG A 35 -0.06 -6.60 0.13
CA ARG A 35 1.21 -6.61 -0.63
C ARG A 35 1.12 -5.71 -1.86
N GLN A 36 0.05 -5.81 -2.63
CA GLN A 36 -0.17 -4.99 -3.83
C GLN A 36 -0.20 -3.50 -3.49
N LEU A 37 -0.94 -3.11 -2.44
CA LEU A 37 -1.01 -1.72 -2.01
C LEU A 37 0.33 -1.18 -1.50
N LYS A 38 1.17 -2.02 -0.88
CA LYS A 38 2.52 -1.62 -0.49
C LYS A 38 3.41 -1.39 -1.70
N GLU A 39 3.38 -2.29 -2.68
CA GLU A 39 4.13 -2.14 -3.93
C GLU A 39 3.70 -0.88 -4.71
N GLU A 40 2.39 -0.61 -4.77
CA GLU A 40 1.85 0.62 -5.37
C GLU A 40 2.31 1.86 -4.59
N ASN A 41 2.31 1.82 -3.26
CA ASN A 41 2.78 2.92 -2.44
C ASN A 41 4.28 3.21 -2.65
N ASP A 42 5.11 2.18 -2.67
CA ASP A 42 6.55 2.29 -2.93
C ASP A 42 6.80 2.89 -4.32
N SER A 43 6.03 2.46 -5.32
CA SER A 43 6.10 3.03 -6.68
C SER A 43 5.70 4.51 -6.71
N LEU A 44 4.65 4.90 -5.99
CA LEU A 44 4.20 6.30 -5.92
C LEU A 44 5.23 7.17 -5.19
N GLN A 45 5.84 6.67 -4.11
CA GLN A 45 6.90 7.36 -3.40
C GLN A 45 8.12 7.58 -4.30
N LEU A 46 8.54 6.56 -5.05
CA LEU A 46 9.64 6.69 -6.00
C LEU A 46 9.35 7.75 -7.06
N ALA A 47 8.14 7.73 -7.65
CA ALA A 47 7.73 8.73 -8.64
C ALA A 47 7.69 10.15 -8.06
N ALA A 48 7.26 10.31 -6.80
CA ALA A 48 7.28 11.61 -6.12
C ALA A 48 8.71 12.12 -5.92
N MET A 49 9.66 11.25 -5.51
CA MET A 49 11.06 11.62 -5.37
C MET A 49 11.69 12.05 -6.70
N GLU A 50 11.41 11.32 -7.79
CA GLU A 50 11.88 11.69 -9.13
C GLU A 50 11.34 13.06 -9.56
N GLN A 51 10.07 13.34 -9.26
CA GLN A 51 9.46 14.64 -9.53
C GLN A 51 10.10 15.76 -8.72
N GLU A 52 10.37 15.53 -7.43
CA GLU A 52 11.05 16.50 -6.57
C GLU A 52 12.46 16.82 -7.09
N GLU A 53 13.23 15.82 -7.53
CA GLU A 53 14.55 16.04 -8.12
C GLU A 53 14.47 16.87 -9.41
N GLN A 54 13.50 16.55 -10.28
CA GLN A 54 13.26 17.34 -11.50
C GLN A 54 12.92 18.79 -11.15
N LEU A 55 12.00 19.01 -10.22
CA LEU A 55 11.62 20.36 -9.79
C LEU A 55 12.80 21.11 -9.17
N GLY A 56 13.60 20.46 -8.33
CA GLY A 56 14.83 21.02 -7.78
C GLY A 56 15.80 21.48 -8.88
N SER A 57 16.06 20.63 -9.88
CA SER A 57 16.92 20.97 -11.01
C SER A 57 16.38 22.16 -11.83
N THR A 58 15.06 22.23 -12.01
CA THR A 58 14.42 23.34 -12.72
C THR A 58 14.50 24.64 -11.92
N LEU A 59 14.35 24.59 -10.60
CA LEU A 59 14.51 25.76 -9.72
C LEU A 59 15.93 26.29 -9.77
N THR A 60 16.95 25.43 -9.66
CA THR A 60 18.35 25.85 -9.81
C THR A 60 18.60 26.47 -11.19
N ARG A 61 18.06 25.86 -12.25
CA ARG A 61 18.17 26.41 -13.60
C ARG A 61 17.53 27.79 -13.69
N LEU A 62 16.32 27.97 -13.16
CA LEU A 62 15.60 29.25 -13.11
C LEU A 62 16.37 30.31 -12.32
N GLN A 63 16.93 29.97 -11.16
CA GLN A 63 17.79 30.87 -10.39
C GLN A 63 19.02 31.30 -11.19
N ALA A 64 19.68 30.37 -11.89
CA ALA A 64 20.79 30.71 -12.78
C ALA A 64 20.35 31.58 -13.97
N ILE A 65 19.11 31.41 -14.48
CA ILE A 65 18.53 32.31 -15.49
C ILE A 65 18.36 33.73 -14.93
N LEU A 66 17.79 33.86 -13.73
CA LEU A 66 17.55 35.15 -13.09
C LEU A 66 18.85 35.88 -12.76
N GLN A 67 19.87 35.15 -12.30
CA GLN A 67 21.20 35.71 -12.03
C GLN A 67 21.86 36.20 -13.32
N ARG A 68 21.83 35.44 -14.42
CA ARG A 68 22.42 35.88 -15.70
C ARG A 68 21.63 36.98 -16.40
N SER A 69 20.31 37.09 -16.17
CA SER A 69 19.49 38.15 -16.76
C SER A 69 19.64 39.49 -16.05
N GLY A 70 20.54 39.59 -15.07
CA GLY A 70 20.88 40.87 -14.44
C GLY A 70 19.83 41.38 -13.45
N VAL A 71 18.94 40.52 -12.92
CA VAL A 71 18.13 40.88 -11.74
C VAL A 71 18.95 40.73 -10.45
N SER A 72 20.28 40.85 -10.55
CA SER A 72 21.13 41.19 -9.43
C SER A 72 20.90 42.67 -9.12
N SER A 73 20.03 42.94 -8.14
CA SER A 73 20.20 43.99 -7.14
C SER A 73 21.28 45.05 -7.44
N ASP A 74 20.98 45.99 -8.32
CA ASP A 74 21.52 47.34 -8.30
C ASP A 74 20.31 48.30 -8.28
N ALA A 75 19.67 48.38 -7.10
CA ALA A 75 18.88 49.48 -6.53
C ALA A 75 18.22 49.04 -5.23
#